data_AF-A0A929VNP2-F1
#
_entry.id   AF-A0A929VNP2-F1
#
_cell.length_a   1.000
_cell.length_b   1.000
_cell.length_c   1.000
_cell.angle_alpha   90.00
_cell.angle_beta   90.00
_cell.angle_gamma   90.00
#
_symmetry.space_group_name_H-M   'P 1'
#
loop_
_entity.id
_entity.type
_entity.pdbx_description
1 polymer ?
#
loop_
_entity_poly.entity_id
_entity_poly.type
_entity_poly.pdbx_seq_one_letter_code
_entity_poly.pdbx_strand_id
1 'polypeptide(L)'
;VLIVYSFNNQIRFNQRGMFNLPVGKRDFNSKMRSKLILFSEKLKSKDIKFLQNDFREISLEDLPKDAFIYCDPPYLVTNATYNENGMWTDIDEKDLLHFLDEANTKGFRFALSNVLESKNKRNNILLKWINNRGYYLHYLNKSYSNSNYHRKNRNSITEEVLITNYPIDWRES
;
A
#
# COMPACT_ATOMS: atom_id res chain seq x y z
N VAL A 1 20.93 -11.98 -4.76
CA VAL A 1 21.57 -12.74 -3.66
C VAL A 1 21.47 -12.01 -2.31
N LEU A 2 21.67 -10.69 -2.20
CA LEU A 2 21.57 -9.98 -0.91
C LEU A 2 20.18 -9.96 -0.25
N ILE A 3 19.09 -9.98 -1.02
CA ILE A 3 17.68 -9.97 -0.53
C ILE A 3 17.38 -11.13 0.44
N VAL A 4 18.09 -12.25 0.27
CA VAL A 4 17.95 -13.47 1.09
C VAL A 4 18.43 -13.26 2.53
N TYR A 5 19.41 -12.37 2.73
CA TYR A 5 20.08 -12.15 4.00
C TYR A 5 19.66 -10.84 4.68
N SER A 6 18.71 -10.10 4.08
CA SER A 6 18.17 -8.86 4.61
C SER A 6 17.26 -9.09 5.82
N PHE A 7 17.44 -8.32 6.89
CA PHE A 7 16.52 -8.29 8.02
C PHE A 7 15.08 -8.02 7.51
N ASN A 8 14.14 -8.92 7.80
CA ASN A 8 12.73 -8.85 7.35
C ASN A 8 12.46 -8.77 5.84
N ASN A 9 13.36 -9.24 4.97
CA ASN A 9 13.23 -9.12 3.49
C ASN A 9 13.06 -7.67 3.01
N GLN A 10 13.41 -6.68 3.84
CA GLN A 10 13.37 -5.27 3.43
C GLN A 10 14.48 -5.02 2.40
N ILE A 11 14.19 -4.15 1.44
CA ILE A 11 15.16 -3.66 0.46
C ILE A 11 15.39 -2.19 0.79
N ARG A 12 16.51 -1.87 1.44
CA ARG A 12 16.90 -0.50 1.81
C ARG A 12 18.20 -0.13 1.10
N PHE A 13 18.11 0.88 0.23
CA PHE A 13 19.26 1.53 -0.39
C PHE A 13 19.50 2.88 0.28
N ASN A 14 20.76 3.27 0.47
CA ASN A 14 21.09 4.62 0.94
C ASN A 14 21.07 5.62 -0.23
N GLN A 15 21.25 6.92 0.06
CA GLN A 15 21.27 7.99 -0.95
C GLN A 15 22.34 7.84 -2.04
N ARG A 16 23.30 6.91 -1.87
CA ARG A 16 24.33 6.57 -2.86
C ARG A 16 23.99 5.30 -3.65
N GLY A 17 22.76 4.79 -3.56
CA GLY A 17 22.32 3.56 -4.22
C GLY A 17 22.93 2.27 -3.63
N MET A 18 23.63 2.37 -2.50
CA MET A 18 24.27 1.20 -1.87
C MET A 18 23.32 0.56 -0.86
N PHE A 19 23.26 -0.77 -0.89
CA PHE A 19 22.48 -1.58 0.05
C PHE A 19 23.01 -1.40 1.48
N ASN A 20 22.16 -1.02 2.44
CA ASN A 20 22.59 -0.63 3.78
C ASN A 20 21.85 -1.36 4.92
N LEU A 21 21.54 -2.66 4.74
CA LEU A 21 20.97 -3.47 5.82
C LEU A 21 22.05 -4.31 6.49
N PRO A 22 22.05 -4.40 7.83
CA PRO A 22 22.90 -5.34 8.54
C PRO A 22 22.51 -6.77 8.15
N VAL A 23 23.51 -7.65 8.04
CA VAL A 23 23.31 -9.07 7.75
C VAL A 23 22.42 -9.68 8.82
N GLY A 24 21.22 -10.12 8.44
CA GLY A 24 20.34 -10.87 9.31
C GLY A 24 20.84 -12.30 9.49
N LYS A 25 20.61 -12.90 10.67
CA LYS A 25 20.88 -14.33 10.95
C LYS A 25 19.86 -15.25 10.25
N ARG A 26 19.74 -15.18 8.91
CA ARG A 26 18.88 -16.06 8.12
C ARG A 26 19.65 -16.60 6.93
N ASP A 27 19.81 -17.92 6.90
CA ASP A 27 20.37 -18.65 5.77
C ASP A 27 19.29 -19.04 4.76
N PHE A 28 19.70 -19.17 3.50
CA PHE A 28 18.87 -19.71 2.43
C PHE A 28 18.40 -21.13 2.80
N ASN A 29 17.08 -21.33 2.93
CA ASN A 29 16.50 -22.63 3.26
C ASN A 29 15.60 -23.16 2.14
N SER A 30 15.31 -24.47 2.19
CA SER A 30 14.50 -25.18 1.20
C SER A 30 13.11 -24.55 1.00
N LYS A 31 12.47 -24.07 2.08
CA LYS A 31 11.16 -23.40 1.99
C LYS A 31 11.23 -22.10 1.20
N MET A 32 12.30 -21.33 1.34
CA MET A 32 12.47 -20.08 0.59
C MET A 32 12.77 -20.35 -0.89
N ARG A 33 13.54 -21.39 -1.20
CA ARG A 33 13.72 -21.89 -2.57
C ARG A 33 12.38 -22.25 -3.20
N SER A 34 11.54 -23.02 -2.50
CA SER A 34 10.21 -23.41 -3.01
C SER A 34 9.32 -22.19 -3.27
N LYS A 35 9.32 -21.19 -2.38
CA LYS A 35 8.56 -19.94 -2.60
C LYS A 35 9.06 -19.17 -3.82
N LEU A 36 10.38 -19.09 -4.02
CA LEU A 36 10.97 -18.40 -5.18
C LEU A 36 10.63 -19.12 -6.50
N ILE A 37 10.69 -20.46 -6.51
CA ILE A 37 10.30 -21.26 -7.67
C ILE A 37 8.82 -21.03 -7.99
N LEU A 38 7.94 -21.15 -7.00
CA LEU A 38 6.50 -20.93 -7.17
C LEU A 38 6.20 -19.51 -7.68
N PHE A 39 6.87 -18.50 -7.14
CA PHE A 39 6.76 -17.11 -7.59
C PHE A 39 7.22 -16.97 -9.04
N SER A 40 8.38 -17.53 -9.42
CA SER A 40 8.91 -17.49 -10.78
C SER A 40 8.01 -18.19 -11.79
N GLU A 41 7.48 -19.37 -11.45
CA GLU A 41 6.54 -20.11 -12.29
C GLU A 41 5.25 -19.32 -12.48
N LYS A 42 4.70 -18.73 -11.42
CA LYS A 42 3.50 -17.89 -11.51
C LYS A 42 3.74 -16.63 -12.33
N LEU A 43 4.89 -15.97 -12.20
CA LEU A 43 5.24 -14.83 -13.03
C LEU A 43 5.30 -15.20 -14.51
N LYS A 44 5.94 -16.32 -14.85
CA LYS A 44 6.05 -16.80 -16.24
C LYS A 44 4.71 -17.21 -16.85
N SER A 45 3.77 -17.66 -16.02
CA SER A 45 2.44 -18.10 -16.47
C SER A 45 1.46 -16.95 -16.74
N LYS A 46 1.81 -15.70 -16.38
CA LYS A 46 0.95 -14.53 -16.50
C LYS A 46 1.58 -13.52 -17.45
N ASP A 47 0.74 -12.74 -18.13
CA ASP A 47 1.21 -11.56 -18.86
C ASP A 47 1.43 -10.42 -17.86
N ILE A 48 2.68 -10.24 -17.43
CA ILE A 48 3.08 -9.23 -16.45
C ILE A 48 4.14 -8.34 -17.07
N LYS A 49 3.88 -7.03 -17.04
CA LYS A 49 4.86 -5.99 -17.37
C LYS A 49 5.26 -5.29 -16.09
N PHE A 50 6.58 -5.21 -15.86
CA PHE A 50 7.14 -4.43 -14.75
C PHE A 50 7.60 -3.08 -15.28
N LEU A 51 7.24 -2.03 -14.55
CA LEU A 51 7.65 -0.65 -14.83
C LEU A 51 8.30 -0.08 -13.57
N GLN A 52 9.31 0.77 -13.76
CA GLN A 52 9.98 1.47 -12.68
C GLN A 52 9.95 2.97 -13.00
N ASN A 53 8.80 3.58 -12.73
CA ASN A 53 8.50 4.96 -13.05
C ASN A 53 7.79 5.63 -11.88
N ASP A 54 7.81 6.96 -11.85
CA ASP A 54 6.92 7.71 -10.97
C ASP A 54 5.47 7.52 -11.43
N PHE A 55 4.53 7.39 -10.48
CA PHE A 55 3.11 7.18 -10.82
C PHE A 55 2.53 8.34 -11.63
N ARG A 56 3.10 9.55 -11.51
CA ARG A 56 2.72 10.74 -12.28
C ARG A 56 3.02 10.63 -13.76
N GLU A 57 3.90 9.70 -14.16
CA GLU A 57 4.21 9.44 -15.56
C GLU A 57 3.25 8.42 -16.20
N ILE A 58 2.36 7.81 -15.42
CA ILE A 58 1.41 6.82 -15.92
C ILE A 58 0.26 7.55 -16.62
N SER A 59 0.19 7.41 -17.94
CA SER A 59 -0.96 7.86 -18.72
C SER A 59 -2.13 6.89 -18.58
N LEU A 60 -3.27 7.40 -18.15
CA LEU A 60 -4.52 6.64 -18.07
C LEU A 60 -5.09 6.29 -19.46
N GLU A 61 -4.66 6.99 -20.50
CA GLU A 61 -5.04 6.76 -21.90
C GLU A 61 -4.46 5.46 -22.45
N ASP A 62 -3.29 5.04 -21.95
CA ASP A 62 -2.60 3.82 -22.36
C ASP A 62 -3.21 2.56 -21.71
N LEU A 63 -4.09 2.74 -20.73
CA LEU A 63 -4.73 1.64 -20.00
C LEU A 63 -6.00 1.13 -20.72
N PRO A 64 -6.25 -0.20 -20.74
CA PRO A 64 -7.52 -0.76 -21.19
C PRO A 64 -8.70 -0.13 -20.44
N LYS A 65 -9.82 0.14 -21.13
CA LYS A 65 -10.98 0.84 -20.51
C LYS A 65 -11.61 0.12 -19.32
N ASP A 66 -11.43 -1.18 -19.23
CA ASP A 66 -11.90 -2.05 -18.14
C ASP A 66 -10.80 -2.32 -17.09
N ALA A 67 -9.65 -1.64 -17.19
CA ALA A 67 -8.57 -1.78 -16.25
C ALA A 67 -9.02 -1.39 -14.83
N PHE A 68 -8.50 -2.16 -13.87
CA PHE A 68 -8.66 -1.89 -12.45
C PHE A 68 -7.36 -1.34 -11.88
N ILE A 69 -7.45 -0.20 -11.20
CA ILE A 69 -6.30 0.49 -10.62
C ILE A 69 -6.26 0.20 -9.12
N TYR A 70 -5.16 -0.41 -8.65
CA TYR A 70 -4.92 -0.63 -7.22
C TYR A 70 -3.69 0.15 -6.78
N CYS A 71 -3.85 0.96 -5.73
CA CYS A 71 -2.80 1.79 -5.16
C CYS A 71 -2.55 1.42 -3.69
N ASP A 72 -1.27 1.24 -3.35
CA ASP A 72 -0.79 0.96 -1.99
C ASP A 72 0.48 1.80 -1.72
N PRO A 73 0.34 3.14 -1.60
CA PRO A 73 1.46 4.05 -1.46
C PRO A 73 2.07 4.01 -0.04
N PRO A 74 3.26 4.61 0.17
CA PRO A 74 3.73 4.88 1.53
C PRO A 74 2.71 5.70 2.32
N TYR A 75 2.35 5.26 3.53
CA TYR A 75 1.32 5.93 4.32
C TYR A 75 1.89 7.12 5.11
N LEU A 76 1.40 8.33 4.82
CA LEU A 76 1.89 9.59 5.38
C LEU A 76 1.98 9.61 6.93
N VAL A 77 1.02 8.99 7.62
CA VAL A 77 0.95 8.99 9.10
C VAL A 77 1.69 7.83 9.77
N THR A 78 2.36 6.97 9.01
CA THR A 78 3.12 5.83 9.57
C THR A 78 4.61 6.14 9.66
N ASN A 79 5.29 5.58 10.66
CA ASN A 79 6.76 5.63 10.77
C ASN A 79 7.38 4.48 9.95
N ALA A 80 6.95 4.27 8.71
CA ALA A 80 7.59 3.28 7.83
C ALA A 80 8.98 3.77 7.42
N THR A 81 9.91 2.85 7.19
CA THR A 81 11.31 3.13 6.80
C THR A 81 11.42 3.92 5.49
N TYR A 82 10.37 3.89 4.66
CA TYR A 82 10.22 4.68 3.44
C TYR A 82 9.94 6.17 3.70
N ASN A 83 9.37 6.51 4.87
CA ASN A 83 9.09 7.89 5.27
C ASN A 83 10.27 8.53 6.02
N GLU A 84 11.23 7.73 6.52
CA GLU A 84 12.37 8.21 7.32
C GLU A 84 13.29 9.18 6.57
N ASN A 85 13.21 9.25 5.24
CA ASN A 85 14.02 10.14 4.40
C ASN A 85 13.20 11.21 3.66
N GLY A 86 11.93 11.44 4.00
CA GLY A 86 11.09 12.43 3.32
C GLY A 86 10.73 12.07 1.87
N MET A 87 10.64 10.77 1.55
CA MET A 87 10.35 10.31 0.19
C MET A 87 8.87 10.41 -0.20
N TRP A 88 7.95 10.39 0.78
CA TRP A 88 6.53 10.62 0.55
C TRP A 88 6.09 11.82 1.38
N THR A 89 5.57 12.83 0.70
CA THR A 89 5.20 14.13 1.27
C THR A 89 3.71 14.40 1.06
N ASP A 90 3.22 15.48 1.69
CA ASP A 90 1.87 15.99 1.44
C ASP A 90 1.61 16.32 -0.05
N ILE A 91 2.66 16.59 -0.83
CA ILE A 91 2.56 16.84 -2.28
C ILE A 91 2.32 15.52 -2.99
N ASP A 92 3.11 14.49 -2.69
CA ASP A 92 2.95 13.14 -3.27
C ASP A 92 1.57 12.55 -2.96
N GLU A 93 1.09 12.72 -1.72
CA GLU A 93 -0.25 12.31 -1.32
C GLU A 93 -1.31 13.02 -2.19
N LYS A 94 -1.23 14.35 -2.34
CA LYS A 94 -2.20 15.11 -3.13
C LYS A 94 -2.16 14.75 -4.62
N ASP A 95 -0.97 14.54 -5.17
CA ASP A 95 -0.80 14.16 -6.58
C ASP A 95 -1.42 12.78 -6.85
N LEU A 96 -1.23 11.81 -5.94
CA LEU A 96 -1.87 10.51 -6.06
C LEU A 96 -3.40 10.61 -5.96
N LEU A 97 -3.92 11.39 -5.02
CA LEU A 97 -5.37 11.59 -4.89
C LEU A 97 -5.95 12.29 -6.12
N HIS A 98 -5.20 13.21 -6.74
CA HIS A 98 -5.59 13.84 -8.00
C HIS A 98 -5.60 12.83 -9.16
N PHE A 99 -4.58 11.99 -9.28
CA PHE A 99 -4.54 10.91 -10.27
C PHE A 99 -5.75 9.97 -10.15
N LEU A 100 -6.15 9.61 -8.92
CA LEU A 100 -7.34 8.78 -8.69
C LEU A 100 -8.64 9.50 -9.03
N ASP A 101 -8.72 10.81 -8.80
CA ASP A 101 -9.84 11.62 -9.27
C ASP A 101 -9.93 11.63 -10.80
N GLU A 102 -8.81 11.75 -11.51
CA GLU A 102 -8.76 11.66 -12.97
C GLU A 102 -9.15 10.26 -13.48
N ALA A 103 -8.70 9.21 -12.80
CA ALA A 103 -9.11 7.85 -13.09
C ALA A 103 -10.62 7.69 -12.96
N ASN A 104 -11.21 8.25 -11.91
CA ASN A 104 -12.66 8.24 -11.73
C ASN A 104 -13.42 9.00 -12.82
N THR A 105 -12.98 10.20 -13.20
CA THR A 105 -13.64 10.98 -14.27
C THR A 105 -13.56 10.28 -15.63
N LYS A 106 -12.50 9.51 -15.87
CA LYS A 106 -12.33 8.68 -17.08
C LYS A 106 -13.07 7.33 -17.01
N GLY A 107 -13.75 7.02 -15.90
CA GLY A 107 -14.59 5.84 -15.74
C GLY A 107 -13.86 4.58 -15.26
N PHE A 108 -12.61 4.69 -14.81
CA PHE A 108 -11.87 3.56 -14.26
C PHE A 108 -12.35 3.21 -12.85
N ARG A 109 -12.33 1.93 -12.51
CA ARG A 109 -12.49 1.48 -11.12
C ARG A 109 -11.14 1.51 -10.42
N PHE A 110 -11.10 2.07 -9.21
CA PHE A 110 -9.90 2.08 -8.40
C PHE A 110 -10.14 1.63 -6.96
N ALA A 111 -9.09 1.11 -6.34
CA ALA A 111 -9.00 0.94 -4.90
C ALA A 111 -7.68 1.49 -4.36
N LEU A 112 -7.75 2.19 -3.22
CA LEU A 112 -6.62 2.76 -2.51
C LEU A 112 -6.56 2.20 -1.09
N SER A 113 -5.47 1.51 -0.76
CA SER A 113 -5.14 1.15 0.62
C SER A 113 -4.42 2.30 1.30
N ASN A 114 -4.84 2.67 2.52
CA ASN A 114 -4.18 3.73 3.28
C ASN A 114 -4.48 3.62 4.80
N VAL A 115 -3.91 4.52 5.59
CA VAL A 115 -4.14 4.64 7.04
C VAL A 115 -4.71 6.02 7.35
N LEU A 116 -5.90 6.06 7.96
CA LEU A 116 -6.51 7.31 8.41
C LEU A 116 -5.86 7.86 9.67
N GLU A 117 -5.55 6.99 10.63
CA GLU A 117 -4.97 7.38 11.91
C GLU A 117 -3.94 6.36 12.40
N SER A 118 -2.83 6.84 12.95
CA SER A 118 -1.78 6.01 13.56
C SER A 118 -1.08 6.80 14.66
N LYS A 119 -0.96 6.23 15.86
CA LYS A 119 -0.25 6.85 17.01
C LYS A 119 -0.67 8.31 17.25
N ASN A 120 -1.97 8.59 17.22
CA ASN A 120 -2.59 9.92 17.36
C ASN A 120 -2.25 10.93 16.25
N LYS A 121 -1.67 10.49 15.13
CA LYS A 121 -1.54 11.29 13.90
C LYS A 121 -2.62 10.91 12.91
N ARG A 122 -3.35 11.90 12.41
CA ARG A 122 -4.46 11.71 11.48
C ARG A 122 -4.14 12.26 10.10
N ASN A 123 -4.46 11.50 9.05
CA ASN A 123 -4.31 11.92 7.67
C ASN A 123 -5.50 12.80 7.26
N ASN A 124 -5.40 14.09 7.57
CA ASN A 124 -6.45 15.07 7.28
C ASN A 124 -6.62 15.33 5.78
N ILE A 125 -5.58 15.11 4.97
CA ILE A 125 -5.65 15.25 3.51
C ILE A 125 -6.58 14.18 2.95
N LEU A 126 -6.30 12.92 3.28
CA LEU A 126 -7.12 11.78 2.86
C LEU A 126 -8.57 11.89 3.35
N LEU A 127 -8.78 12.24 4.62
CA LEU A 127 -10.13 12.38 5.17
C LEU A 127 -10.95 13.45 4.44
N LYS A 128 -10.35 14.62 4.16
CA LYS A 128 -11.02 15.69 3.40
C LYS A 128 -11.35 15.24 1.99
N TRP A 129 -10.42 14.54 1.33
CA TRP A 129 -10.63 14.04 -0.03
C TRP A 129 -11.80 13.04 -0.11
N ILE A 130 -11.84 12.05 0.79
CA ILE A 130 -12.94 11.08 0.87
C ILE A 130 -14.28 11.80 1.04
N ASN A 131 -14.36 12.73 2.01
CA ASN A 131 -15.60 13.45 2.31
C ASN A 131 -16.06 14.35 1.15
N ASN A 132 -15.13 14.98 0.45
CA ASN A 132 -15.45 15.89 -0.65
C ASN A 132 -15.90 15.16 -1.93
N ARG A 133 -15.39 13.94 -2.16
CA ARG A 133 -15.66 13.17 -3.37
C ARG A 133 -16.79 12.16 -3.21
N GLY A 134 -17.12 11.78 -1.98
CA GLY A 134 -18.15 10.77 -1.72
C GLY A 134 -17.72 9.35 -2.09
N TYR A 135 -16.41 9.07 -2.10
CA TYR A 135 -15.89 7.72 -2.31
C TYR A 135 -16.24 6.80 -1.12
N TYR A 136 -16.30 5.50 -1.39
CA TYR A 136 -16.65 4.49 -0.40
C TYR A 136 -15.46 4.19 0.49
N LEU A 137 -15.64 4.37 1.80
CA LEU A 137 -14.64 4.10 2.82
C LEU A 137 -14.94 2.76 3.51
N HIS A 138 -13.99 1.83 3.46
CA HIS A 138 -14.09 0.52 4.11
C HIS A 138 -13.01 0.38 5.16
N TYR A 139 -13.40 0.14 6.42
CA TYR A 139 -12.44 -0.13 7.49
C TYR A 139 -11.99 -1.59 7.43
N LEU A 140 -10.68 -1.82 7.33
CA LEU A 140 -10.10 -3.17 7.21
C LEU A 140 -9.95 -3.88 8.56
N ASN A 141 -10.27 -3.20 9.66
CA ASN A 141 -10.15 -3.75 11.00
C ASN A 141 -11.23 -4.82 11.22
N LYS A 142 -10.88 -6.09 10.97
CA LYS A 142 -11.64 -7.25 11.42
C LYS A 142 -11.85 -7.13 12.92
N SER A 143 -13.08 -6.90 13.34
CA SER A 143 -13.49 -7.12 14.73
C SER A 143 -13.02 -8.51 15.16
N TYR A 144 -12.15 -8.56 16.16
CA TYR A 144 -12.24 -9.65 17.13
C TYR A 144 -13.59 -9.48 17.84
N SER A 145 -14.64 -10.06 17.26
CA SER A 145 -15.95 -10.24 17.88
C SER A 145 -15.90 -11.34 18.95
N ASN A 146 -14.92 -11.26 19.87
CA ASN A 146 -14.86 -12.01 21.11
C ASN A 146 -13.81 -11.40 22.05
N SER A 147 -14.25 -11.06 23.26
CA SER A 147 -13.48 -10.73 24.49
C SER A 147 -13.18 -9.26 24.84
N ASN A 148 -14.04 -8.77 25.75
CA ASN A 148 -13.75 -8.01 26.97
C ASN A 148 -14.07 -6.50 27.00
N TYR A 149 -15.17 -6.23 27.72
CA TYR A 149 -15.63 -5.00 28.38
C TYR A 149 -14.61 -4.32 29.33
N HIS A 150 -13.33 -4.71 29.31
CA HIS A 150 -12.26 -4.13 30.11
C HIS A 150 -10.94 -4.16 29.35
N ARG A 151 -10.64 -3.10 28.58
CA ARG A 151 -9.27 -2.78 28.18
C ARG A 151 -9.03 -1.28 28.27
N LYS A 152 -8.72 -0.83 29.49
CA LYS A 152 -8.08 0.46 29.74
C LYS A 152 -6.65 0.41 29.17
N ASN A 153 -6.31 1.37 28.30
CA ASN A 153 -5.00 1.68 27.70
C ASN A 153 -4.36 0.71 26.67
N ARG A 154 -4.36 1.11 25.38
CA ARG A 154 -3.28 0.91 24.39
C ARG A 154 -3.29 2.05 23.34
N ASN A 155 -2.53 3.13 23.59
CA ASN A 155 -2.45 4.37 22.80
C ASN A 155 -1.81 4.26 21.39
N SER A 156 -2.24 3.33 20.52
CA SER A 156 -2.04 3.48 19.06
C SER A 156 -2.86 2.46 18.27
N ILE A 157 -4.16 2.64 18.17
CA ILE A 157 -4.93 1.93 17.14
C ILE A 157 -4.50 2.53 15.79
N THR A 158 -4.15 1.67 14.84
CA THR A 158 -3.92 2.08 13.45
C THR A 158 -5.21 1.81 12.70
N GLU A 159 -5.78 2.86 12.10
CA GLU A 159 -7.01 2.77 11.32
C GLU A 159 -6.68 2.53 9.85
N GLU A 160 -6.49 1.26 9.48
CA GLU A 160 -6.31 0.83 8.10
C GLU A 160 -7.64 0.84 7.35
N VAL A 161 -7.61 1.38 6.14
CA VAL A 161 -8.79 1.57 5.31
C VAL A 161 -8.52 1.22 3.84
N LEU A 162 -9.57 0.77 3.17
CA LEU A 162 -9.64 0.65 1.73
C LEU A 162 -10.64 1.69 1.22
N ILE A 163 -10.24 2.51 0.27
CA ILE A 163 -11.12 3.50 -0.38
C ILE A 163 -11.39 3.04 -1.81
N THR A 164 -12.66 3.04 -2.23
CA THR A 164 -13.07 2.68 -3.60
C THR A 164 -14.02 3.71 -4.20
N ASN A 165 -13.98 3.87 -5.53
CA ASN A 165 -14.99 4.67 -6.24
C ASN A 165 -16.22 3.86 -6.69
N TYR A 166 -16.30 2.60 -6.29
CA TYR A 166 -17.42 1.70 -6.54
C TYR A 166 -17.85 1.05 -5.22
N PRO A 167 -19.13 0.64 -5.09
CA PRO A 167 -19.60 -0.07 -3.93
C PRO A 167 -18.99 -1.48 -3.86
N ILE A 168 -18.61 -1.91 -2.66
CA ILE A 168 -18.22 -3.30 -2.37
C ILE A 168 -19.36 -3.95 -1.62
N ASP A 169 -19.86 -5.08 -2.12
CA ASP A 169 -20.77 -5.95 -1.34
C ASP A 169 -19.96 -7.08 -0.70
N TRP A 170 -19.82 -7.04 0.62
CA TRP A 170 -19.08 -8.02 1.39
C TRP A 170 -19.88 -9.32 1.64
N ARG A 171 -21.12 -9.42 1.14
CA ARG A 171 -22.00 -10.59 1.37
C ARG A 171 -21.73 -11.79 0.45
N GLU A 172 -20.83 -11.67 -0.52
CA GLU A 172 -20.48 -12.76 -1.44
C GLU A 172 -19.08 -13.37 -1.21
N SER A 173 -18.43 -13.12 -0.07
CA SER A 173 -17.09 -13.65 0.28
C SER A 173 -17.13 -14.83 1.25
#